data_AF-F0ZPE0-F1
#
_entry.id   AF-F0ZPE0-F1
#
_cell.length_a   1.000
_cell.length_b   1.000
_cell.length_c   1.000
_cell.angle_alpha   90.00
_cell.angle_beta   90.00
_cell.angle_gamma   90.00
#
_symmetry.space_group_name_H-M   'P 1'
#
loop_
_entity.id
_entity.type
_entity.pdbx_description
1 polymer ?
#
loop_
_entity_poly.entity_id
_entity_poly.type
_entity_poly.pdbx_seq_one_letter_code
_entity_poly.pdbx_strand_id
1 'polypeptide(L)'
;MVSQISKKEFLKLYRDILKSHRILQEPMKSMGDSYVKNEWRLHKKVKDNKVLNKFYTEWDQYLNFMDKQRESILDQAMEKYQQEQRAKSNDYTNEEKELFINTLVGKDLDEFQINQLNKDQKEKLNQLKNETKNLFNEFNQDQPENNNGNNNNNNNK
;
A
#
# COMPACT_ATOMS: atom_id res chain seq x y z
N MET A 1 8.65 -29.20 -7.82
CA MET A 1 8.39 -28.54 -9.11
C MET A 1 8.58 -27.06 -8.90
N VAL A 2 9.48 -26.40 -9.64
CA VAL A 2 9.62 -24.95 -9.54
C VAL A 2 8.40 -24.33 -10.20
N SER A 3 7.54 -23.67 -9.43
CA SER A 3 6.36 -22.98 -9.98
C SER A 3 6.83 -21.95 -11.00
N GLN A 4 6.16 -21.93 -12.15
CA GLN A 4 6.48 -20.98 -13.20
C GLN A 4 5.89 -19.63 -12.82
N ILE A 5 6.74 -18.65 -12.54
CA ILE A 5 6.32 -17.32 -12.08
C ILE A 5 5.64 -16.59 -13.23
N SER A 6 4.44 -16.08 -12.95
CA SER A 6 3.63 -15.39 -13.94
C SER A 6 4.16 -13.98 -14.22
N LYS A 7 3.88 -13.47 -15.41
CA LYS A 7 4.19 -12.07 -15.77
C LYS A 7 3.54 -11.06 -14.81
N LYS A 8 2.37 -11.40 -14.25
CA LYS A 8 1.66 -10.57 -13.27
C LYS A 8 2.46 -10.43 -11.97
N GLU A 9 3.06 -11.52 -11.50
CA GLU A 9 3.90 -11.52 -10.30
C GLU A 9 5.18 -10.69 -10.51
N PHE A 10 5.84 -10.82 -11.66
CA PHE A 10 6.99 -9.97 -12.01
C PHE A 10 6.66 -8.48 -12.02
N LEU A 11 5.51 -8.10 -12.56
CA LEU A 11 5.06 -6.71 -12.58
C LEU A 11 4.60 -6.22 -11.20
N LYS A 12 4.12 -7.12 -10.34
CA LYS A 12 3.83 -6.79 -8.94
C LYS A 12 5.13 -6.51 -8.19
N LEU A 13 6.09 -7.43 -8.23
CA LEU A 13 7.40 -7.28 -7.59
C LEU A 13 8.11 -5.99 -8.01
N TYR A 14 8.13 -5.70 -9.31
CA TYR A 14 8.69 -4.45 -9.84
C TYR A 14 8.05 -3.19 -9.23
N ARG A 15 6.71 -3.14 -9.16
CA ARG A 15 5.99 -2.00 -8.60
C ARG A 15 6.23 -1.86 -7.11
N ASP A 16 6.28 -2.98 -6.38
CA ASP A 16 6.45 -2.96 -4.94
C ASP A 16 7.87 -2.54 -4.55
N ILE A 17 8.90 -2.92 -5.32
CA ILE A 17 10.26 -2.38 -5.17
C ILE A 17 10.31 -0.86 -5.40
N LEU A 18 9.71 -0.36 -6.47
CA LEU A 18 9.70 1.10 -6.71
C LEU A 18 8.91 1.88 -5.66
N LYS A 19 7.90 1.26 -5.05
CA LYS A 19 7.19 1.85 -3.90
C LYS A 19 8.08 1.87 -2.66
N SER A 20 8.80 0.78 -2.38
CA SER A 20 9.70 0.72 -1.23
C SER A 20 10.83 1.74 -1.35
N HIS A 21 11.26 2.12 -2.55
CA HIS A 21 12.23 3.20 -2.73
C HIS A 21 11.74 4.60 -2.31
N ARG A 22 10.44 4.83 -2.10
CA ARG A 22 9.90 6.15 -1.75
C ARG A 22 10.37 6.66 -0.39
N ILE A 23 10.82 5.78 0.50
CA ILE A 23 11.38 6.17 1.80
C ILE A 23 12.84 6.65 1.69
N LEU A 24 13.50 6.37 0.56
CA LEU A 24 14.89 6.75 0.36
C LEU A 24 14.95 8.23 -0.02
N GLN A 25 15.90 8.93 0.57
CA GLN A 25 16.24 10.30 0.17
C GLN A 25 16.97 10.32 -1.18
N GLU A 26 16.84 11.41 -1.92
CA GLU A 26 17.68 11.63 -3.10
C GLU A 26 19.14 11.87 -2.67
N PRO A 27 20.14 11.42 -3.46
CA PRO A 27 20.05 10.82 -4.80
C PRO A 27 19.87 9.29 -4.80
N MET A 28 19.83 8.64 -3.62
CA MET A 28 19.80 7.18 -3.52
C MET A 28 18.56 6.58 -4.18
N LYS A 29 17.41 7.25 -4.01
CA LYS A 29 16.16 6.86 -4.65
C LYS A 29 16.28 6.85 -6.17
N SER A 30 16.68 7.96 -6.81
CA SER A 30 16.78 8.04 -8.27
C SER A 30 17.82 7.06 -8.85
N MET A 31 18.93 6.85 -8.14
CA MET A 31 19.94 5.86 -8.51
C MET A 31 19.36 4.44 -8.47
N GLY A 32 18.69 4.08 -7.37
CA GLY A 32 18.03 2.77 -7.22
C GLY A 32 16.93 2.54 -8.25
N ASP A 33 16.06 3.54 -8.48
CA ASP A 33 14.98 3.47 -9.48
C ASP A 33 15.53 3.23 -10.88
N SER A 34 16.64 3.88 -11.23
CA SER A 34 17.31 3.71 -12.53
C SER A 34 17.92 2.32 -12.70
N TYR A 35 18.54 1.80 -11.63
CA TYR A 35 19.11 0.46 -11.61
C TYR A 35 18.03 -0.62 -11.82
N VAL A 36 16.96 -0.59 -11.01
CA VAL A 36 15.83 -1.54 -11.11
C VAL A 36 15.22 -1.54 -12.50
N LYS A 37 14.98 -0.35 -13.08
CA LYS A 37 14.46 -0.22 -14.45
C LYS A 37 15.36 -0.87 -15.49
N ASN A 38 16.68 -0.69 -15.37
CA ASN A 38 17.62 -1.28 -16.31
C ASN A 38 17.65 -2.81 -16.18
N GLU A 39 17.68 -3.33 -14.96
CA GLU A 39 17.67 -4.77 -14.70
C GLU A 39 16.42 -5.46 -15.24
N TRP A 40 15.23 -4.87 -15.01
CA TRP A 40 13.98 -5.40 -15.58
C TRP A 40 13.96 -5.35 -17.11
N ARG A 41 14.58 -4.33 -17.71
CA ARG A 41 14.68 -4.23 -19.17
C ARG A 41 15.58 -5.32 -19.75
N LEU A 42 16.71 -5.60 -19.10
CA LEU A 42 17.64 -6.66 -19.51
C LEU A 42 17.00 -8.05 -19.40
N HIS A 43 16.23 -8.29 -18.33
CA HIS A 43 15.61 -9.59 -18.06
C HIS A 43 14.28 -9.82 -18.81
N LYS A 44 13.74 -8.80 -19.49
CA LYS A 44 12.45 -8.87 -20.23
C LYS A 44 12.43 -9.94 -21.33
N LYS A 45 13.56 -10.25 -21.96
CA LYS A 45 13.67 -11.19 -23.10
C LYS A 45 14.20 -12.57 -22.72
N VAL A 46 14.61 -12.77 -21.46
CA VAL A 46 15.12 -14.05 -20.98
C VAL A 46 13.98 -15.07 -20.95
N LYS A 47 14.20 -16.24 -21.56
CA LYS A 47 13.22 -17.34 -21.62
C LYS A 47 13.58 -18.52 -20.72
N ASP A 48 14.78 -18.53 -20.15
CA ASP A 48 15.20 -19.58 -19.23
C ASP A 48 14.50 -19.39 -17.88
N ASN A 49 13.58 -20.30 -17.57
CA ASN A 49 12.82 -20.31 -16.33
C ASN A 49 13.71 -20.42 -15.08
N LYS A 50 14.87 -21.09 -15.15
CA LYS A 50 15.77 -21.17 -13.99
C LYS A 50 16.37 -19.81 -13.66
N VAL A 51 16.80 -19.08 -14.69
CA VAL A 51 17.35 -17.73 -14.54
C VAL A 51 16.26 -16.77 -14.04
N LEU A 52 15.06 -16.84 -14.61
CA LEU A 52 13.93 -16.00 -14.18
C LEU A 52 13.52 -16.27 -12.73
N ASN A 53 13.47 -17.54 -12.31
CA ASN A 53 13.12 -17.88 -10.93
C ASN A 53 14.19 -17.41 -9.95
N LYS A 54 15.48 -17.58 -10.28
CA LYS A 54 16.58 -17.07 -9.47
C LYS A 54 16.51 -15.54 -9.35
N PHE A 55 16.32 -14.85 -10.48
CA PHE A 55 16.14 -13.39 -10.51
C PHE A 55 14.99 -12.98 -9.59
N TYR A 56 13.80 -13.59 -9.74
CA TYR A 56 12.66 -13.24 -8.90
C TYR A 56 12.96 -13.44 -7.41
N THR A 57 13.56 -14.58 -7.02
CA THR A 57 13.90 -14.87 -5.62
C THR A 57 14.85 -13.84 -5.03
N GLU A 58 15.90 -13.45 -5.77
CA GLU A 58 16.87 -12.44 -5.30
C GLU A 58 16.19 -11.07 -5.09
N TRP A 59 15.32 -10.68 -6.01
CA TRP A 59 14.62 -9.40 -5.93
C TRP A 59 13.48 -9.38 -4.90
N ASP A 60 12.83 -10.52 -4.67
CA ASP A 60 11.86 -10.69 -3.59
C ASP A 60 12.55 -10.59 -2.21
N GLN A 61 13.74 -11.19 -2.06
CA GLN A 61 14.57 -11.03 -0.87
C GLN A 61 15.00 -9.57 -0.67
N TYR A 62 15.38 -8.87 -1.74
CA TYR A 62 15.70 -7.44 -1.69
C TYR A 62 14.49 -6.61 -1.25
N LEU A 63 13.29 -6.88 -1.77
CA LEU A 63 12.07 -6.19 -1.35
C LEU A 63 11.80 -6.41 0.15
N ASN A 64 11.90 -7.66 0.63
CA ASN A 64 11.75 -7.98 2.04
C ASN A 64 12.76 -7.24 2.93
N PHE A 65 14.00 -7.06 2.46
CA PHE A 65 14.99 -6.24 3.16
C PHE A 65 14.59 -4.76 3.23
N MET A 66 14.12 -4.20 2.11
CA MET A 66 13.66 -2.81 2.05
C MET A 66 12.42 -2.57 2.93
N ASP A 67 11.50 -3.53 2.99
CA ASP A 67 10.32 -3.45 3.86
C ASP A 67 10.70 -3.42 5.35
N LYS A 68 11.65 -4.28 5.76
CA LYS A 68 12.19 -4.24 7.14
C LYS A 68 12.89 -2.93 7.45
N GLN A 69 13.63 -2.38 6.49
CA GLN A 69 14.25 -1.07 6.67
C GLN A 69 13.21 0.04 6.84
N ARG A 70 12.11 -0.01 6.08
CA ARG A 70 10.98 0.91 6.26
C ARG A 70 10.37 0.80 7.65
N GLU A 71 10.07 -0.40 8.11
CA GLU A 71 9.51 -0.63 9.44
C GLU A 71 10.42 -0.07 10.52
N SER A 72 11.73 -0.33 10.45
CA SER A 72 12.70 0.22 11.40
C SER A 72 12.72 1.75 11.44
N ILE A 73 12.62 2.41 10.28
CA ILE A 73 12.56 3.88 10.21
C ILE A 73 11.26 4.41 10.84
N LEU A 74 10.13 3.74 10.60
CA LEU A 74 8.85 4.10 11.21
C LEU A 74 8.87 3.94 12.73
N ASP A 75 9.44 2.85 13.23
CA ASP A 75 9.60 2.61 14.67
C ASP A 75 10.47 3.69 15.31
N GLN A 76 11.61 4.03 14.71
CA GLN A 76 12.48 5.11 15.19
C GLN A 76 11.79 6.47 15.18
N ALA A 77 11.00 6.77 14.15
CA ALA A 77 10.24 8.01 14.06
C ALA A 77 9.14 8.07 15.15
N MET A 78 8.45 6.95 15.38
CA MET A 78 7.44 6.81 16.42
C MET A 78 8.03 6.98 17.82
N GLU A 79 9.19 6.37 18.10
CA GLU A 79 9.90 6.52 19.36
C GLU A 79 10.33 7.98 19.61
N LYS A 80 10.89 8.65 18.60
CA LYS A 80 11.25 10.08 18.70
C LYS A 80 10.04 10.94 18.99
N TYR A 81 8.93 10.70 18.29
CA TYR A 81 7.67 11.41 18.57
C TYR A 81 7.25 11.21 20.03
N GLN A 82 7.21 9.97 20.53
CA GLN A 82 6.84 9.70 21.92
C GLN A 82 7.80 10.37 22.93
N GLN A 83 9.11 10.42 22.64
CA GLN A 83 10.09 11.11 23.47
C GLN A 83 9.88 12.63 23.47
N GLU A 84 9.60 13.23 22.32
CA GLU A 84 9.26 14.65 22.20
C GLU A 84 7.95 14.98 22.92
N GLN A 85 6.96 14.08 22.89
CA GLN A 85 5.71 14.24 23.63
C GLN A 85 5.92 14.10 25.16
N ARG A 86 6.85 13.24 25.60
CA ARG A 86 7.28 13.15 27.01
C ARG A 86 8.09 14.38 27.46
N ALA A 87 8.86 15.00 26.56
CA ALA A 87 9.57 16.24 26.85
C ALA A 87 8.64 17.47 26.89
N LYS A 88 7.49 17.42 26.18
CA LYS A 88 6.46 18.47 26.12
C LYS A 88 5.30 18.23 27.10
N SER A 89 5.41 17.28 28.02
CA SER A 89 4.34 16.83 28.91
C SER A 89 3.99 17.82 30.03
N ASN A 90 3.69 19.08 29.71
CA ASN A 90 3.03 19.97 30.65
C ASN A 90 1.90 20.85 30.08
N ASP A 91 1.55 20.83 28.78
CA ASP A 91 0.52 21.82 28.34
C ASP A 91 -0.32 21.55 27.08
N TYR A 92 -0.52 20.29 26.65
CA TYR A 92 -1.43 20.03 25.50
C TYR A 92 -2.51 18.99 25.81
N THR A 93 -3.73 19.36 25.44
CA THR A 93 -4.96 18.60 25.64
C THR A 93 -5.01 17.36 24.72
N ASN A 94 -5.86 16.39 25.06
CA ASN A 94 -5.98 15.15 24.27
C ASN A 94 -6.51 15.41 22.85
N GLU A 95 -7.25 16.49 22.63
CA GLU A 95 -7.77 16.88 21.31
C GLU A 95 -6.66 17.33 20.35
N GLU A 96 -5.63 18.00 20.88
CA GLU A 96 -4.50 18.47 20.07
C GLU A 96 -3.56 17.32 19.69
N LYS A 97 -3.49 16.29 20.53
CA LYS A 97 -2.75 15.04 20.24
C LYS A 97 -3.45 14.24 19.15
N GLU A 98 -4.77 14.15 19.21
CA GLU A 98 -5.59 13.53 18.17
C GLU A 98 -5.44 14.27 16.83
N LEU A 99 -5.47 15.60 16.82
CA LEU A 99 -5.32 16.40 15.60
C LEU A 99 -4.00 16.13 14.86
N PHE A 100 -2.88 15.97 15.59
CA PHE A 100 -1.57 15.70 15.00
C PHE A 100 -1.48 14.31 14.32
N ILE A 101 -1.96 13.26 15.00
CA ILE A 101 -1.98 11.89 14.43
C ILE A 101 -2.87 11.83 13.19
N ASN A 102 -4.01 12.52 13.23
CA ASN A 102 -4.96 12.60 12.12
C ASN A 102 -4.41 13.38 10.91
N THR A 103 -3.45 14.28 11.13
CA THR A 103 -2.76 15.03 10.05
C THR A 103 -1.68 14.19 9.36
N LEU A 104 -1.08 13.23 10.06
CA LEU A 104 0.00 12.37 9.55
C LEU A 104 -0.49 11.23 8.64
N VAL A 105 -1.66 10.66 8.93
CA VAL A 105 -2.17 9.46 8.22
C VAL A 105 -3.41 9.75 7.37
N GLY A 106 -4.02 10.94 7.54
CA GLY A 106 -5.33 11.26 6.96
C GLY A 106 -6.44 10.52 7.71
N LYS A 107 -7.31 11.26 8.39
CA LYS A 107 -8.48 10.71 9.09
C LYS A 107 -9.73 10.79 8.22
N ASP A 108 -10.61 9.81 8.39
CA ASP A 108 -11.98 9.87 7.86
C ASP A 108 -12.73 11.09 8.45
N LEU A 109 -13.33 11.90 7.58
CA LEU A 109 -14.14 13.04 7.99
C LEU A 109 -15.31 12.58 8.85
N ASP A 110 -15.42 13.11 10.08
CA ASP A 110 -16.56 12.80 10.95
C ASP A 110 -17.84 13.55 10.49
N GLU A 111 -18.99 13.10 10.99
CA GLU A 111 -20.29 13.63 10.57
C GLU A 111 -20.45 15.13 10.90
N PHE A 112 -19.81 15.61 11.97
CA PHE A 112 -19.82 17.02 12.36
C PHE A 112 -18.98 17.89 11.41
N GLN A 113 -17.79 17.42 11.03
CA GLN A 113 -16.90 18.06 10.08
C GLN A 113 -17.49 18.07 8.66
N ILE A 114 -18.13 16.97 8.24
CA ILE A 114 -18.88 16.90 6.98
C ILE A 114 -19.96 17.99 6.96
N ASN A 115 -20.66 18.20 8.08
CA ASN A 115 -21.73 19.19 8.16
C ASN A 115 -21.23 20.64 8.13
N GLN A 116 -20.00 20.91 8.59
CA GLN A 116 -19.37 22.23 8.50
C GLN A 116 -18.84 22.59 7.10
N LEU A 117 -18.76 21.63 6.17
CA LEU A 117 -18.35 21.91 4.80
C LEU A 117 -19.38 22.79 4.07
N ASN A 118 -18.89 23.72 3.25
CA ASN A 118 -19.76 24.50 2.37
C ASN A 118 -20.34 23.62 1.25
N LYS A 119 -21.34 24.14 0.53
CA LYS A 119 -22.08 23.38 -0.48
C LYS A 119 -21.16 22.81 -1.56
N ASP A 120 -20.24 23.62 -2.07
CA ASP A 120 -19.32 23.23 -3.14
C ASP A 120 -18.31 22.16 -2.67
N GLN A 121 -17.86 22.25 -1.42
CA GLN A 121 -16.97 21.26 -0.81
C GLN A 121 -17.68 19.92 -0.59
N LYS A 122 -18.95 19.94 -0.18
CA LYS A 122 -19.78 18.73 -0.07
C LYS A 122 -20.01 18.08 -1.43
N GLU A 123 -20.27 18.86 -2.48
CA GLU A 123 -20.44 18.34 -3.84
C GLU A 123 -19.16 17.68 -4.36
N LYS A 124 -17.99 18.30 -4.18
CA LYS A 124 -16.69 17.70 -4.56
C LYS A 124 -16.38 16.42 -3.78
N LEU A 125 -16.68 16.41 -2.47
CA LEU A 125 -16.50 15.21 -1.65
C LEU A 125 -17.38 14.06 -2.14
N ASN A 126 -18.63 14.34 -2.51
CA ASN A 126 -19.54 13.34 -3.05
C ASN A 126 -19.10 12.84 -4.44
N GLN A 127 -18.60 13.71 -5.31
CA GLN A 127 -18.00 13.32 -6.59
C GLN A 127 -16.82 12.36 -6.37
N LEU A 128 -15.89 12.70 -5.48
CA LEU A 128 -14.74 11.86 -5.16
C LEU A 128 -15.15 10.50 -4.58
N LYS A 129 -16.17 10.47 -3.71
CA LYS A 129 -16.74 9.23 -3.17
C LYS A 129 -17.34 8.34 -4.27
N ASN A 130 -18.02 8.93 -5.25
CA ASN A 130 -18.61 8.19 -6.37
C ASN A 130 -17.53 7.66 -7.33
N GLU A 131 -16.51 8.46 -7.64
CA GLU A 131 -15.38 8.05 -8.48
C GLU A 131 -14.58 6.90 -7.86
N THR A 132 -14.27 6.98 -6.56
CA THR A 132 -13.56 5.91 -5.85
C THR A 132 -14.40 4.63 -5.71
N LYS A 133 -15.71 4.75 -5.50
CA LYS A 133 -16.64 3.61 -5.50
C LYS A 133 -16.71 2.93 -6.86
N ASN A 134 -16.71 3.70 -7.96
CA ASN A 134 -16.69 3.16 -9.31
C ASN A 134 -15.37 2.43 -9.61
N LEU A 135 -14.22 2.99 -9.23
CA LEU A 135 -12.94 2.30 -9.31
C LEU A 135 -12.95 0.98 -8.51
N PHE A 136 -13.45 1.00 -7.28
CA PHE A 136 -13.46 -0.20 -6.43
C PHE A 136 -14.40 -1.29 -6.97
N ASN A 137 -15.49 -0.92 -7.63
CA ASN A 137 -16.39 -1.84 -8.30
C ASN A 137 -15.79 -2.41 -9.61
N GLU A 138 -15.05 -1.61 -10.39
CA GLU A 138 -14.32 -2.08 -11.57
C GLU A 138 -13.22 -3.10 -11.21
N PHE A 139 -12.58 -2.96 -10.05
CA PHE A 139 -11.57 -3.92 -9.59
C PHE A 139 -12.14 -5.26 -9.11
N ASN A 140 -13.43 -5.36 -8.80
CA ASN A 140 -14.06 -6.54 -8.22
C ASN A 140 -14.96 -7.33 -9.19
N GLN A 141 -15.10 -6.92 -10.46
CA GLN A 141 -15.94 -7.62 -11.45
C GLN A 141 -15.26 -8.84 -12.14
N ASP A 142 -13.96 -9.10 -11.91
CA ASP A 142 -13.21 -10.18 -12.58
C ASP A 142 -12.91 -11.42 -11.70
N GLN A 143 -13.62 -11.62 -10.59
CA GLN A 143 -13.56 -12.89 -9.86
C GLN A 143 -14.80 -13.75 -10.24
N PRO A 144 -14.65 -14.84 -11.01
CA PRO A 144 -15.74 -15.79 -11.19
C PRO A 144 -16.07 -16.42 -9.83
N GLU A 145 -17.31 -16.24 -9.38
CA GLU A 145 -17.87 -16.96 -8.25
C GLU A 145 -17.79 -18.47 -8.52
N ASN A 146 -16.89 -19.13 -7.79
CA ASN A 146 -16.84 -20.58 -7.74
C ASN A 146 -18.02 -21.05 -6.87
N ASN A 147 -19.17 -21.24 -7.50
CA ASN A 147 -20.37 -21.82 -6.89
C ASN A 147 -20.12 -23.31 -6.61
N ASN A 148 -19.49 -23.60 -5.47
CA ASN A 148 -19.45 -24.94 -4.93
C ASN A 148 -20.81 -25.21 -4.27
N GLY A 149 -21.62 -26.03 -4.93
CA GLY A 149 -22.89 -26.49 -4.41
C GLY A 149 -22.70 -27.20 -3.07
N ASN A 150 -23.40 -26.71 -2.06
CA ASN A 150 -23.73 -27.51 -0.89
C ASN A 150 -25.25 -27.52 -0.75
N ASN A 151 -25.81 -28.67 -1.17
CA ASN A 151 -27.11 -29.16 -0.77
C ASN A 151 -27.28 -29.00 0.74
N ASN A 152 -28.39 -28.40 1.16
CA ASN A 152 -29.11 -28.88 2.33
C ASN A 152 -30.61 -28.70 2.09
N ASN A 153 -31.22 -29.81 1.68
CA ASN A 153 -32.64 -30.08 1.88
C ASN A 153 -32.98 -29.82 3.35
N ASN A 154 -34.02 -29.03 3.60
CA ASN A 154 -34.93 -29.31 4.70
C ASN A 154 -36.33 -28.87 4.29
N ASN A 155 -37.08 -29.86 3.80
CA ASN A 155 -38.53 -29.86 3.79
C ASN A 155 -39.02 -29.68 5.23
N ASN A 156 -39.89 -28.71 5.48
CA ASN A 156 -40.75 -28.76 6.65
C ASN A 156 -42.19 -28.58 6.21
N LYS A 157 -42.96 -29.64 6.45
CA LYS A 157 -44.42 -29.69 6.46
C LYS A 157 -44.86 -29.50 7.91
#